data_AF-A0A0D2C2B6-F1
#
_entry.id   AF-A0A0D2C2B6-F1
#
_cell.length_a   1.000
_cell.length_b   1.000
_cell.length_c   1.000
_cell.angle_alpha   90.00
_cell.angle_beta   90.00
_cell.angle_gamma   90.00
#
_symmetry.space_group_name_H-M   'P 1'
#
loop_
_entity.id
_entity.type
_entity.pdbx_description
1 polymer ?
#
loop_
_entity_poly.entity_id
_entity_poly.type
_entity_poly.pdbx_seq_one_letter_code
_entity_poly.pdbx_strand_id
1 'polypeptide(L)'
;MTEEYANTAQGKATEHIGLYQIQPYLDPLLRSGWWNSMETTSVRHPLAGLKIVDFTRIVAGPSISRSLAELGASVMRVTGPHIADFSGLHPDLKWGKWNCHLDLWKTEGKIKLRDPLWEADVVVNGYRPFVLDKHGAAYEDVFQIGKEQGRGFIYVRENCYGWAGPRSRRSGWQLISDACSGVSMGFGRAMGNEEAVTPVLPNPDYCTGVAGCCAVLQAHVLQAKYGGSYLIDAA
;
A
#
# COMPACT_ATOMS: atom_id res chain seq x y z
N MET A 1 11.57 -12.25 14.99
CA MET A 1 10.92 -11.40 16.02
C MET A 1 11.54 -11.77 17.36
N THR A 2 11.95 -10.79 18.18
CA THR A 2 12.50 -11.08 19.52
C THR A 2 11.41 -11.50 20.50
N GLU A 3 11.79 -12.28 21.50
CA GLU A 3 10.92 -12.66 22.62
C GLU A 3 10.43 -11.41 23.39
N GLU A 4 11.29 -10.40 23.54
CA GLU A 4 10.93 -9.13 24.16
C GLU A 4 9.78 -8.45 23.40
N TYR A 5 9.88 -8.30 22.07
CA TYR A 5 8.82 -7.68 21.28
C TYR A 5 7.53 -8.49 21.33
N ALA A 6 7.62 -9.82 21.20
CA ALA A 6 6.49 -10.72 21.28
C ALA A 6 5.73 -10.58 22.60
N ASN A 7 6.43 -10.29 23.70
CA ASN A 7 5.83 -10.09 25.01
C ASN A 7 5.18 -8.71 25.22
N THR A 8 5.44 -7.73 24.35
CA THR A 8 4.79 -6.41 24.42
C THR A 8 3.31 -6.49 24.06
N ALA A 9 2.53 -5.48 24.49
CA ALA A 9 1.12 -5.36 24.10
C ALA A 9 0.92 -5.23 22.58
N GLN A 10 1.90 -4.66 21.85
CA GLN A 10 1.85 -4.61 20.40
C GLN A 10 2.14 -5.99 19.79
N GLY A 11 3.22 -6.66 20.23
CA GLY A 11 3.59 -7.98 19.73
C GLY A 11 2.47 -9.01 19.86
N LYS A 12 1.84 -9.09 21.03
CA LYS A 12 0.66 -9.95 21.28
C LYS A 12 -0.52 -9.60 20.38
N ALA A 13 -0.76 -8.31 20.12
CA ALA A 13 -1.86 -7.90 19.25
C ALA A 13 -1.63 -8.25 17.77
N THR A 14 -0.38 -8.46 17.35
CA THR A 14 -0.01 -8.73 15.95
C THR A 14 0.47 -10.16 15.69
N GLU A 15 0.64 -11.01 16.72
CA GLU A 15 1.28 -12.32 16.59
C GLU A 15 0.58 -13.29 15.62
N HIS A 16 -0.73 -13.12 15.44
CA HIS A 16 -1.57 -13.95 14.57
C HIS A 16 -1.78 -13.34 13.18
N ILE A 17 -1.20 -12.17 12.93
CA ILE A 17 -1.31 -11.45 11.65
C ILE A 17 -0.20 -11.97 10.72
N GLY A 18 -0.60 -12.44 9.53
CA GLY A 18 0.35 -12.85 8.50
C GLY A 18 1.05 -11.66 7.83
N LEU A 19 1.71 -11.90 6.69
CA LEU A 19 2.38 -10.83 5.92
C LEU A 19 1.44 -9.72 5.47
N TYR A 20 0.15 -10.03 5.29
CA TYR A 20 -0.93 -9.10 4.99
C TYR A 20 -2.26 -9.73 5.38
N GLN A 21 -3.30 -8.91 5.46
CA GLN A 21 -4.70 -9.35 5.64
C GLN A 21 -5.55 -8.82 4.49
N ILE A 22 -6.51 -9.64 4.04
CA ILE A 22 -7.49 -9.28 3.03
C ILE A 22 -8.88 -9.36 3.64
N GLN A 23 -9.60 -8.26 3.63
CA GLN A 23 -10.96 -8.12 4.16
C GLN A 23 -11.93 -7.93 2.98
N PRO A 24 -12.86 -8.87 2.74
CA PRO A 24 -13.79 -8.78 1.64
C PRO A 24 -14.99 -7.87 1.99
N TYR A 25 -15.34 -7.01 1.05
CA TYR A 25 -16.55 -6.18 1.05
C TYR A 25 -17.40 -6.62 -0.14
N LEU A 26 -18.07 -7.76 0.05
CA LEU A 26 -18.88 -8.38 -0.99
C LEU A 26 -20.17 -7.61 -1.19
N ASP A 27 -20.51 -7.40 -2.45
CA ASP A 27 -21.77 -6.79 -2.87
C ASP A 27 -22.19 -7.50 -4.16
N PRO A 28 -23.32 -8.24 -4.16
CA PRO A 28 -23.78 -8.99 -5.34
C PRO A 28 -24.05 -8.11 -6.57
N LEU A 29 -24.22 -6.79 -6.39
CA LEU A 29 -24.44 -5.83 -7.48
C LEU A 29 -23.12 -5.41 -8.16
N LEU A 30 -21.97 -5.65 -7.53
CA LEU A 30 -20.67 -5.34 -8.10
C LEU A 30 -20.21 -6.48 -8.99
N ARG A 31 -19.88 -6.16 -10.25
CA ARG A 31 -19.45 -7.15 -11.24
C ARG A 31 -18.25 -7.95 -10.74
N SER A 32 -18.28 -9.26 -10.95
CA SER A 32 -17.09 -10.10 -10.89
C SER A 32 -16.37 -10.05 -12.24
N GLY A 33 -15.05 -10.21 -12.20
CA GLY A 33 -14.21 -10.23 -13.39
C GLY A 33 -12.89 -9.51 -13.20
N TRP A 34 -12.07 -9.56 -14.25
CA TRP A 34 -10.81 -8.85 -14.33
C TRP A 34 -11.01 -7.41 -14.81
N TRP A 35 -9.98 -6.58 -14.72
CA TRP A 35 -9.94 -5.30 -15.43
C TRP A 35 -9.96 -5.52 -16.94
N ASN A 36 -10.24 -4.46 -17.69
CA ASN A 36 -10.26 -4.53 -19.15
C ASN A 36 -8.85 -4.77 -19.69
N SER A 37 -8.66 -5.84 -20.47
CA SER A 37 -7.41 -6.08 -21.19
C SER A 37 -7.16 -4.99 -22.24
N MET A 38 -5.89 -4.72 -22.51
CA MET A 38 -5.45 -3.81 -23.57
C MET A 38 -4.71 -4.59 -24.66
N GLU A 39 -4.47 -3.95 -25.80
CA GLU A 39 -3.65 -4.54 -26.89
C GLU A 39 -2.26 -5.01 -26.40
N THR A 40 -1.71 -4.34 -25.39
CA THR A 40 -0.41 -4.66 -24.80
C THR A 40 -0.46 -5.81 -23.77
N THR A 41 -1.64 -6.32 -23.43
CA THR A 41 -1.80 -7.43 -22.49
C THR A 41 -1.13 -8.70 -23.04
N SER A 42 -0.16 -9.22 -22.30
CA SER A 42 0.67 -10.35 -22.71
C SER A 42 1.30 -11.03 -21.49
N VAL A 43 1.91 -12.19 -21.67
CA VAL A 43 2.67 -12.86 -20.58
C VAL A 43 3.82 -12.01 -20.02
N ARG A 44 4.33 -11.03 -20.81
CA ARG A 44 5.35 -10.07 -20.36
C ARG A 44 4.76 -8.89 -19.58
N HIS A 45 3.47 -8.59 -19.80
CA HIS A 45 2.76 -7.48 -19.16
C HIS A 45 1.40 -7.99 -18.64
N PRO A 46 1.39 -8.90 -17.66
CA PRO A 46 0.17 -9.55 -17.20
C PRO A 46 -0.83 -8.56 -16.57
N LEU A 47 -0.38 -7.42 -16.08
CA LEU A 47 -1.22 -6.37 -15.47
C LEU A 47 -1.53 -5.21 -16.42
N ALA A 48 -1.24 -5.34 -17.71
CA ALA A 48 -1.62 -4.32 -18.69
C ALA A 48 -3.14 -4.09 -18.66
N GLY A 49 -3.52 -2.83 -18.50
CA GLY A 49 -4.89 -2.36 -18.35
C GLY A 49 -5.31 -2.06 -16.92
N LEU A 50 -4.60 -2.61 -15.93
CA LEU A 50 -4.87 -2.34 -14.51
C LEU A 50 -4.45 -0.90 -14.18
N LYS A 51 -5.34 -0.12 -13.59
CA LYS A 51 -5.07 1.27 -13.20
C LYS A 51 -4.92 1.42 -11.69
N ILE A 52 -3.90 2.13 -11.25
CA ILE A 52 -3.57 2.29 -9.82
C ILE A 52 -3.43 3.77 -9.49
N VAL A 53 -4.09 4.20 -8.41
CA VAL A 53 -3.82 5.49 -7.76
C VAL A 53 -2.93 5.27 -6.55
N ASP A 54 -1.81 5.96 -6.52
CA ASP A 54 -0.74 5.79 -5.54
C ASP A 54 -0.57 7.04 -4.67
N PHE A 55 -0.93 6.92 -3.38
CA PHE A 55 -0.75 7.95 -2.35
C PHE A 55 0.47 7.67 -1.45
N THR A 56 1.39 6.82 -1.88
CA THR A 56 2.51 6.38 -1.06
C THR A 56 3.74 7.27 -1.21
N ARG A 57 4.65 7.15 -0.24
CA ARG A 57 5.92 7.90 -0.21
C ARG A 57 7.03 7.03 0.37
N ILE A 58 8.26 7.47 0.19
CA ILE A 58 9.46 6.84 0.77
C ILE A 58 9.70 5.46 0.17
N VAL A 59 9.55 4.33 0.86
CA VAL A 59 9.99 3.01 0.35
C VAL A 59 8.89 1.95 0.29
N ALA A 60 8.27 1.58 1.42
CA ALA A 60 7.37 0.42 1.50
C ALA A 60 6.18 0.50 0.52
N GLY A 61 5.31 1.50 0.69
CA GLY A 61 4.20 1.73 -0.22
C GLY A 61 4.62 1.90 -1.69
N PRO A 62 5.62 2.75 -2.04
CA PRO A 62 6.06 2.87 -3.43
C PRO A 62 6.60 1.58 -4.03
N SER A 63 7.20 0.70 -3.24
CA SER A 63 7.66 -0.61 -3.69
C SER A 63 6.50 -1.50 -4.14
N ILE A 64 5.34 -1.43 -3.47
CA ILE A 64 4.12 -2.15 -3.87
C ILE A 64 3.69 -1.72 -5.28
N SER A 65 3.43 -0.43 -5.46
CA SER A 65 2.91 0.10 -6.72
C SER A 65 3.95 0.06 -7.85
N ARG A 66 5.25 0.16 -7.55
CA ARG A 66 6.34 -0.01 -8.52
C ARG A 66 6.42 -1.44 -9.03
N SER A 67 6.31 -2.43 -8.14
CA SER A 67 6.28 -3.85 -8.52
C SER A 67 5.09 -4.16 -9.43
N LEU A 68 3.92 -3.58 -9.16
CA LEU A 68 2.74 -3.73 -10.02
C LEU A 68 2.94 -3.04 -11.38
N ALA A 69 3.61 -1.87 -11.41
CA ALA A 69 3.96 -1.19 -12.66
C ALA A 69 4.91 -2.01 -13.54
N GLU A 70 5.90 -2.68 -12.94
CA GLU A 70 6.82 -3.57 -13.66
C GLU A 70 6.12 -4.76 -14.31
N LEU A 71 4.97 -5.18 -13.76
CA LEU A 71 4.11 -6.21 -14.33
C LEU A 71 3.11 -5.65 -15.37
N GLY A 72 3.17 -4.35 -15.68
CA GLY A 72 2.41 -3.68 -16.73
C GLY A 72 1.24 -2.81 -16.26
N ALA A 73 1.03 -2.64 -14.95
CA ALA A 73 -0.02 -1.76 -14.45
C ALA A 73 0.29 -0.28 -14.71
N SER A 74 -0.75 0.53 -14.96
CA SER A 74 -0.64 1.97 -15.10
C SER A 74 -0.79 2.66 -13.74
N VAL A 75 0.27 3.30 -13.25
CA VAL A 75 0.29 3.88 -11.91
C VAL A 75 0.32 5.41 -11.96
N MET A 76 -0.70 6.04 -11.39
CA MET A 76 -0.78 7.48 -11.19
C MET A 76 -0.49 7.83 -9.73
N ARG A 77 0.69 8.39 -9.47
CA ARG A 77 1.06 8.87 -8.14
C ARG A 77 0.51 10.27 -7.89
N VAL A 78 -0.23 10.43 -6.80
CA VAL A 78 -0.77 11.73 -6.38
C VAL A 78 0.24 12.43 -5.46
N THR A 79 0.68 13.61 -5.86
CA THR A 79 1.51 14.51 -5.04
C THR A 79 0.90 15.91 -5.00
N GLY A 80 1.49 16.84 -4.26
CA GLY A 80 0.93 18.18 -4.09
C GLY A 80 1.93 19.17 -3.50
N PRO A 81 1.59 20.46 -3.45
CA PRO A 81 2.54 21.53 -3.11
C PRO A 81 3.04 21.46 -1.65
N HIS A 82 2.27 20.80 -0.78
CA HIS A 82 2.56 20.67 0.65
C HIS A 82 3.12 19.29 1.02
N ILE A 83 3.43 18.45 0.03
CA ILE A 83 3.93 17.10 0.24
C ILE A 83 5.43 17.08 -0.04
N ALA A 84 6.23 17.00 1.03
CA ALA A 84 7.66 16.78 0.91
C ALA A 84 7.92 15.44 0.20
N ASP A 85 8.72 15.50 -0.85
CA ASP A 85 9.11 14.35 -1.66
C ASP A 85 10.62 14.11 -1.51
N PHE A 86 11.02 12.85 -1.42
CA PHE A 86 12.42 12.49 -1.26
C PHE A 86 12.99 12.03 -2.61
N SER A 87 13.49 12.98 -3.39
CA SER A 87 13.91 12.79 -4.78
C SER A 87 15.04 11.78 -4.97
N GLY A 88 15.86 11.57 -3.94
CA GLY A 88 16.93 10.57 -3.96
C GLY A 88 16.44 9.13 -4.19
N LEU A 89 15.18 8.82 -3.85
CA LEU A 89 14.59 7.50 -4.07
C LEU A 89 13.86 7.36 -5.41
N HIS A 90 13.70 8.44 -6.17
CA HIS A 90 12.92 8.40 -7.41
C HIS A 90 13.49 7.48 -8.48
N PRO A 91 14.82 7.41 -8.71
CA PRO A 91 15.39 6.51 -9.70
C PRO A 91 15.00 5.04 -9.50
N ASP A 92 14.80 4.62 -8.25
CA ASP A 92 14.43 3.25 -7.91
C ASP A 92 12.90 3.05 -7.85
N LEU A 93 12.20 3.93 -7.14
CA LEU A 93 10.82 3.68 -6.70
C LEU A 93 9.74 4.37 -7.54
N LYS A 94 10.12 5.19 -8.52
CA LYS A 94 9.17 5.87 -9.43
C LYS A 94 9.17 5.32 -10.85
N TRP A 95 9.99 4.33 -11.15
CA TRP A 95 10.02 3.74 -12.49
C TRP A 95 8.63 3.19 -12.86
N GLY A 96 8.19 3.48 -14.10
CA GLY A 96 6.89 3.04 -14.61
C GLY A 96 5.67 3.81 -14.06
N LYS A 97 5.87 4.92 -13.33
CA LYS A 97 4.77 5.71 -12.75
C LYS A 97 4.66 7.11 -13.36
N TRP A 98 3.43 7.59 -13.50
CA TRP A 98 3.12 9.00 -13.75
C TRP A 98 2.88 9.72 -12.43
N ASN A 99 3.01 11.04 -12.43
CA ASN A 99 2.71 11.88 -11.28
C ASN A 99 1.62 12.87 -11.68
N CYS A 100 0.58 13.01 -10.86
CA CYS A 100 -0.33 14.14 -10.91
C CYS A 100 -0.12 15.03 -9.68
N HIS A 101 -0.23 16.33 -9.88
CA HIS A 101 -0.06 17.33 -8.83
C HIS A 101 -1.42 17.89 -8.43
N LEU A 102 -1.92 17.50 -7.25
CA LEU A 102 -3.22 17.90 -6.70
C LEU A 102 -3.05 18.48 -5.30
N ASP A 103 -3.55 19.70 -5.11
CA ASP A 103 -3.60 20.33 -3.79
C ASP A 103 -4.88 19.92 -3.05
N LEU A 104 -4.80 18.82 -2.29
CA LEU A 104 -5.93 18.25 -1.55
C LEU A 104 -6.37 19.10 -0.34
N TRP A 105 -5.68 20.20 -0.04
CA TRP A 105 -6.12 21.18 0.96
C TRP A 105 -7.18 22.12 0.40
N LYS A 106 -7.23 22.28 -0.93
CA LYS A 106 -8.25 23.06 -1.63
C LYS A 106 -9.40 22.18 -2.07
N THR A 107 -10.62 22.71 -1.98
CA THR A 107 -11.83 22.04 -2.46
C THR A 107 -11.71 21.60 -3.91
N GLU A 108 -11.12 22.44 -4.78
CA GLU A 108 -10.89 22.10 -6.18
C GLU A 108 -9.99 20.87 -6.36
N GLY A 109 -8.93 20.73 -5.56
CA GLY A 109 -8.05 19.57 -5.61
C GLY A 109 -8.75 18.28 -5.16
N LYS A 110 -9.62 18.38 -4.15
CA LYS A 110 -10.46 17.24 -3.72
C LYS A 110 -11.47 16.83 -4.79
N ILE A 111 -12.08 17.79 -5.48
CA ILE A 111 -13.01 17.52 -6.60
C ILE A 111 -12.24 16.81 -7.73
N LYS A 112 -11.08 17.36 -8.14
CA LYS A 112 -10.23 16.78 -9.19
C LYS A 112 -9.66 15.41 -8.83
N LEU A 113 -9.54 15.08 -7.54
CA LEU A 113 -9.09 13.75 -7.12
C LEU A 113 -10.05 12.63 -7.53
N ARG A 114 -11.33 12.97 -7.72
CA ARG A 114 -12.34 12.00 -8.14
C ARG A 114 -12.06 11.45 -9.53
N ASP A 115 -11.46 12.23 -10.43
CA ASP A 115 -11.17 11.80 -11.82
C ASP A 115 -10.21 10.60 -11.88
N PRO A 116 -8.99 10.65 -11.29
CA PRO A 116 -8.11 9.48 -11.28
C PRO A 116 -8.69 8.32 -10.45
N LEU A 117 -9.42 8.59 -9.36
CA LEU A 117 -10.08 7.53 -8.59
C LEU A 117 -11.19 6.85 -9.40
N TRP A 118 -11.92 7.58 -10.23
CA TRP A 118 -12.99 7.04 -11.08
C TRP A 118 -12.43 6.02 -12.07
N GLU A 119 -11.22 6.21 -12.58
CA GLU A 119 -10.59 5.28 -13.50
C GLU A 119 -9.79 4.14 -12.82
N ALA A 120 -9.43 4.27 -11.56
CA ALA A 120 -8.54 3.33 -10.88
C ALA A 120 -9.22 2.02 -10.52
N ASP A 121 -8.50 0.90 -10.53
CA ASP A 121 -8.94 -0.39 -9.99
C ASP A 121 -8.37 -0.64 -8.59
N VAL A 122 -7.18 -0.09 -8.33
CA VAL A 122 -6.46 -0.21 -7.07
C VAL A 122 -6.09 1.16 -6.52
N VAL A 123 -6.23 1.34 -5.21
CA VAL A 123 -5.68 2.48 -4.47
C VAL A 123 -4.65 1.98 -3.48
N VAL A 124 -3.47 2.61 -3.44
CA VAL A 124 -2.42 2.30 -2.45
C VAL A 124 -2.19 3.52 -1.57
N ASN A 125 -2.38 3.36 -0.27
CA ASN A 125 -2.29 4.42 0.73
C ASN A 125 -1.21 4.08 1.78
N GLY A 126 -0.14 4.89 1.83
CA GLY A 126 0.92 4.81 2.84
C GLY A 126 0.92 5.97 3.83
N TYR A 127 -0.15 6.77 3.90
CA TYR A 127 -0.30 7.78 4.94
C TYR A 127 -0.70 7.13 6.26
N ARG A 128 -0.44 7.85 7.36
CA ARG A 128 -0.92 7.43 8.68
C ARG A 128 -2.44 7.17 8.64
N PRO A 129 -2.95 6.23 9.45
CA PRO A 129 -4.36 5.92 9.49
C PRO A 129 -5.22 7.19 9.59
N PHE A 130 -6.28 7.23 8.79
CA PHE A 130 -7.30 8.29 8.74
C PHE A 130 -6.86 9.64 8.18
N VAL A 131 -5.61 9.80 7.73
CA VAL A 131 -5.13 11.08 7.16
C VAL A 131 -5.84 11.42 5.85
N LEU A 132 -6.09 10.43 4.99
CA LEU A 132 -6.74 10.64 3.70
C LEU A 132 -8.27 10.80 3.80
N ASP A 133 -8.88 10.42 4.91
CA ASP A 133 -10.34 10.44 5.08
C ASP A 133 -10.90 11.86 4.94
N LYS A 134 -10.21 12.86 5.52
CA LYS A 134 -10.59 14.28 5.39
C LYS A 134 -10.41 14.85 3.97
N HIS A 135 -9.81 14.07 3.06
CA HIS A 135 -9.53 14.45 1.68
C HIS A 135 -10.39 13.69 0.67
N GLY A 136 -11.35 12.85 1.12
CA GLY A 136 -12.26 12.10 0.23
C GLY A 136 -11.60 10.89 -0.43
N ALA A 137 -10.59 10.32 0.23
CA ALA A 137 -9.88 9.14 -0.24
C ALA A 137 -9.77 8.06 0.85
N ALA A 138 -10.73 8.02 1.79
CA ALA A 138 -10.91 6.86 2.65
C ALA A 138 -11.29 5.63 1.80
N TYR A 139 -11.13 4.43 2.35
CA TYR A 139 -11.52 3.23 1.61
C TYR A 139 -13.04 3.19 1.38
N GLU A 140 -13.84 3.73 2.30
CA GLU A 140 -15.28 3.88 2.15
C GLU A 140 -15.64 4.80 0.98
N ASP A 141 -14.95 5.94 0.84
CA ASP A 141 -15.15 6.89 -0.27
C ASP A 141 -14.85 6.22 -1.62
N VAL A 142 -13.74 5.48 -1.69
CA VAL A 142 -13.31 4.77 -2.89
C VAL A 142 -14.26 3.62 -3.23
N PHE A 143 -14.74 2.87 -2.23
CA PHE A 143 -15.72 1.81 -2.46
C PHE A 143 -17.07 2.36 -2.89
N GLN A 144 -17.45 3.55 -2.43
CA GLN A 144 -18.65 4.24 -2.89
C GLN A 144 -18.53 4.64 -4.36
N ILE A 145 -17.37 5.13 -4.81
CA ILE A 145 -17.09 5.36 -6.24
C ILE A 145 -17.24 4.06 -7.04
N GLY A 146 -16.77 2.94 -6.50
CA GLY A 146 -16.96 1.62 -7.11
C GLY A 146 -18.43 1.22 -7.27
N LYS A 147 -19.24 1.44 -6.23
CA LYS A 147 -20.69 1.19 -6.26
C LYS A 147 -21.39 2.03 -7.32
N GLU A 148 -21.04 3.30 -7.45
CA GLU A 148 -21.59 4.18 -8.49
C GLU A 148 -21.27 3.69 -9.91
N GLN A 149 -20.16 2.97 -10.09
CA GLN A 149 -19.75 2.38 -11.37
C GLN A 149 -20.19 0.93 -11.58
N GLY A 150 -20.77 0.29 -10.56
CA GLY A 150 -21.06 -1.15 -10.57
C GLY A 150 -19.81 -2.04 -10.63
N ARG A 151 -18.67 -1.57 -10.11
CA ARG A 151 -17.41 -2.35 -10.05
C ARG A 151 -16.72 -2.24 -8.70
N GLY A 152 -16.11 -3.34 -8.26
CA GLY A 152 -15.34 -3.37 -7.02
C GLY A 152 -13.97 -2.69 -7.15
N PHE A 153 -13.41 -2.31 -6.00
CA PHE A 153 -12.06 -1.74 -5.87
C PHE A 153 -11.20 -2.60 -4.96
N ILE A 154 -9.89 -2.54 -5.16
CA ILE A 154 -8.92 -2.99 -4.15
C ILE A 154 -8.31 -1.75 -3.50
N TYR A 155 -8.33 -1.70 -2.17
CA TYR A 155 -7.73 -0.62 -1.41
C TYR A 155 -6.64 -1.19 -0.50
N VAL A 156 -5.40 -0.76 -0.67
CA VAL A 156 -4.26 -1.14 0.16
C VAL A 156 -3.98 -0.02 1.15
N ARG A 157 -3.91 -0.37 2.42
CA ARG A 157 -3.33 0.48 3.47
C ARG A 157 -2.01 -0.14 3.90
N GLU A 158 -0.97 0.69 3.91
CA GLU A 158 0.37 0.32 4.36
C GLU A 158 0.74 1.17 5.58
N ASN A 159 1.24 0.53 6.65
CA ASN A 159 1.78 1.22 7.81
C ASN A 159 2.78 0.36 8.59
N CYS A 160 3.63 1.00 9.40
CA CYS A 160 4.74 0.35 10.13
C CYS A 160 4.36 -0.63 11.27
N TYR A 161 3.18 -0.53 11.89
CA TYR A 161 2.84 -1.29 13.11
C TYR A 161 1.67 -2.26 12.92
N GLY A 162 1.01 -2.26 11.76
CA GLY A 162 -0.25 -2.94 11.52
C GLY A 162 -1.47 -2.16 12.03
N TRP A 163 -2.64 -2.78 11.92
CA TRP A 163 -3.94 -2.19 12.26
C TRP A 163 -4.50 -2.68 13.59
N ALA A 164 -3.73 -3.53 14.30
CA ALA A 164 -4.07 -4.03 15.62
C ALA A 164 -3.16 -3.43 16.69
N GLY A 165 -3.64 -3.46 17.94
CA GLY A 165 -2.85 -3.10 19.11
C GLY A 165 -2.66 -1.58 19.35
N PRO A 166 -1.99 -1.23 20.45
CA PRO A 166 -1.89 0.15 20.93
C PRO A 166 -1.07 1.09 20.03
N ARG A 167 -0.21 0.55 19.15
CA ARG A 167 0.64 1.34 18.24
C ARG A 167 0.04 1.51 16.84
N SER A 168 -1.13 0.93 16.56
CA SER A 168 -1.79 0.98 15.24
C SER A 168 -2.00 2.39 14.67
N ARG A 169 -2.14 3.42 15.53
CA ARG A 169 -2.32 4.82 15.12
C ARG A 169 -1.02 5.64 15.09
N ARG A 170 0.11 5.03 15.40
CA ARG A 170 1.39 5.74 15.53
C ARG A 170 2.08 5.88 14.17
N SER A 171 2.81 6.99 13.99
CA SER A 171 3.78 7.10 12.89
C SER A 171 4.94 6.13 13.11
N GLY A 172 5.35 5.46 12.04
CA GLY A 172 6.54 4.63 12.05
C GLY A 172 7.38 4.81 10.79
N TRP A 173 8.60 4.32 10.90
CA TRP A 173 9.61 4.22 9.85
C TRP A 173 10.30 2.90 10.05
N GLN A 174 10.93 2.38 9.01
CA GLN A 174 11.61 1.10 9.10
C GLN A 174 12.59 1.00 10.28
N LEU A 175 13.40 2.03 10.50
CA LEU A 175 14.36 2.06 11.62
C LEU A 175 13.73 1.76 12.98
N ILE A 176 12.47 2.20 13.16
CA ILE A 176 11.71 1.95 14.37
C ILE A 176 11.20 0.50 14.39
N SER A 177 10.75 -0.01 13.25
CA SER A 177 10.39 -1.43 13.09
C SER A 177 11.59 -2.34 13.36
N ASP A 178 12.77 -2.01 12.82
CA ASP A 178 14.01 -2.77 12.99
C ASP A 178 14.43 -2.84 14.46
N ALA A 179 14.38 -1.70 15.15
CA ALA A 179 14.67 -1.63 16.58
C ALA A 179 13.63 -2.39 17.41
N CYS A 180 12.34 -2.24 17.11
CA CYS A 180 11.27 -2.89 17.87
C CYS A 180 11.29 -4.41 17.69
N SER A 181 11.50 -4.91 16.48
CA SER A 181 11.43 -6.34 16.15
C SER A 181 12.73 -7.11 16.44
N GLY A 182 13.78 -6.37 16.82
CA GLY A 182 15.12 -6.86 17.13
C GLY A 182 16.01 -7.14 15.92
N VAL A 183 15.61 -6.68 14.73
CA VAL A 183 16.44 -6.75 13.53
C VAL A 183 17.74 -5.98 13.74
N SER A 184 17.71 -4.79 14.36
CA SER A 184 18.94 -4.03 14.62
C SER A 184 19.92 -4.75 15.54
N MET A 185 19.43 -5.50 16.53
CA MET A 185 20.27 -6.32 17.41
C MET A 185 20.85 -7.52 16.65
N GLY A 186 20.03 -8.20 15.83
CA GLY A 186 20.50 -9.28 14.98
C GLY A 186 21.57 -8.84 13.99
N PHE A 187 21.39 -7.66 13.40
CA PHE A 187 22.36 -7.06 12.47
C PHE A 187 23.66 -6.69 13.17
N GLY A 188 23.58 -6.08 14.36
CA GLY A 188 24.75 -5.78 15.20
C GLY A 188 25.59 -7.02 15.50
N ARG A 189 24.95 -8.11 15.95
CA ARG A 189 25.62 -9.40 16.21
C ARG A 189 26.28 -9.99 14.96
N ALA A 190 25.61 -9.91 13.82
CA ALA A 190 26.17 -10.40 12.55
C ALA A 190 27.43 -9.62 12.12
N MET A 191 27.57 -8.37 12.57
CA MET A 191 28.77 -7.56 12.36
C MET A 191 29.84 -7.74 13.45
N GLY A 192 29.61 -8.60 14.45
CA GLY A 192 30.51 -8.79 15.59
C GLY A 192 30.37 -7.73 16.69
N ASN A 193 29.27 -6.98 16.71
CA ASN A 193 28.97 -6.00 17.76
C ASN A 193 27.99 -6.59 18.80
N GLU A 194 28.13 -6.16 20.05
CA GLU A 194 27.21 -6.50 21.16
C GLU A 194 26.06 -5.48 21.31
N GLU A 195 26.02 -4.45 20.45
CA GLU A 195 25.01 -3.40 20.44
C GLU A 195 24.15 -3.41 19.17
N ALA A 196 23.00 -2.74 19.24
CA ALA A 196 22.10 -2.63 18.10
C ALA A 196 22.71 -1.76 17.00
N VAL A 197 22.76 -2.28 15.79
CA VAL A 197 23.19 -1.55 14.60
C VAL A 197 22.04 -1.48 13.62
N THR A 198 21.72 -0.26 13.19
CA THR A 198 20.71 -0.02 12.16
C THR A 198 21.16 -0.65 10.82
N PRO A 199 20.33 -1.51 10.19
CA PRO A 199 20.62 -2.01 8.86
C PRO A 199 20.74 -0.87 7.83
N VAL A 200 21.70 -1.00 6.90
CA VAL A 200 22.00 0.04 5.91
C VAL A 200 20.91 0.16 4.84
N LEU A 201 20.30 -0.96 4.45
CA LEU A 201 19.29 -1.01 3.39
C LEU A 201 17.88 -1.11 3.97
N PRO A 202 16.87 -0.53 3.31
CA PRO A 202 15.51 -0.57 3.78
C PRO A 202 14.82 -1.93 3.50
N ASN A 203 15.35 -3.00 4.09
CA ASN A 203 14.92 -4.38 3.84
C ASN A 203 13.44 -4.64 4.22
N PRO A 204 12.98 -4.40 5.46
CA PRO A 204 11.57 -4.56 5.79
C PRO A 204 10.63 -3.75 4.88
N ASP A 205 11.00 -2.52 4.49
CA ASP A 205 10.15 -1.75 3.57
C ASP A 205 9.99 -2.45 2.21
N TYR A 206 11.06 -3.00 1.61
CA TYR A 206 10.95 -3.80 0.38
C TYR A 206 10.20 -5.13 0.60
N CYS A 207 10.38 -5.78 1.76
CA CYS A 207 9.61 -6.98 2.12
C CYS A 207 8.10 -6.68 2.16
N THR A 208 7.71 -5.56 2.78
CA THR A 208 6.31 -5.07 2.77
C THR A 208 5.87 -4.74 1.34
N GLY A 209 6.77 -4.20 0.52
CA GLY A 209 6.58 -4.02 -0.93
C GLY A 209 6.19 -5.30 -1.67
N VAL A 210 6.94 -6.38 -1.48
CA VAL A 210 6.66 -7.70 -2.07
C VAL A 210 5.38 -8.28 -1.52
N ALA A 211 5.19 -8.25 -0.19
CA ALA A 211 3.99 -8.75 0.46
C ALA A 211 2.72 -8.04 -0.04
N GLY A 212 2.75 -6.71 -0.13
CA GLY A 212 1.64 -5.90 -0.65
C GLY A 212 1.36 -6.16 -2.14
N CYS A 213 2.39 -6.36 -2.97
CA CYS A 213 2.21 -6.76 -4.36
C CYS A 213 1.49 -8.10 -4.46
N CYS A 214 1.95 -9.12 -3.71
CA CYS A 214 1.29 -10.43 -3.63
C CYS A 214 -0.16 -10.30 -3.14
N ALA A 215 -0.42 -9.45 -2.15
CA ALA A 215 -1.75 -9.22 -1.60
C ALA A 215 -2.71 -8.65 -2.66
N VAL A 216 -2.27 -7.67 -3.45
CA VAL A 216 -3.07 -7.10 -4.55
C VAL A 216 -3.39 -8.16 -5.61
N LEU A 217 -2.40 -8.98 -5.99
CA LEU A 217 -2.61 -10.08 -6.94
C LEU A 217 -3.62 -11.10 -6.40
N GLN A 218 -3.49 -11.50 -5.12
CA GLN A 218 -4.43 -12.42 -4.48
C GLN A 218 -5.85 -11.82 -4.41
N ALA A 219 -5.97 -10.55 -4.02
CA ALA A 219 -7.26 -9.88 -3.96
C ALA A 219 -7.93 -9.76 -5.34
N HIS A 220 -7.16 -9.57 -6.42
CA HIS A 220 -7.72 -9.63 -7.78
C HIS A 220 -8.24 -11.02 -8.15
N VAL A 221 -7.54 -12.10 -7.77
CA VAL A 221 -8.04 -13.48 -7.98
C VAL A 221 -9.38 -13.68 -7.24
N LEU A 222 -9.49 -13.17 -6.01
CA LEU A 222 -10.74 -13.22 -5.24
C LEU A 222 -11.84 -12.37 -5.88
N GLN A 223 -11.53 -11.14 -6.29
CA GLN A 223 -12.47 -10.23 -6.95
C GLN A 223 -12.96 -10.77 -8.29
N ALA A 224 -12.09 -11.39 -9.08
CA ALA A 224 -12.48 -12.02 -10.34
C ALA A 224 -13.45 -13.19 -10.10
N LYS A 225 -13.31 -13.91 -8.99
CA LYS A 225 -14.15 -15.06 -8.66
C LYS A 225 -15.47 -14.69 -7.98
N TYR A 226 -15.43 -13.73 -7.05
CA TYR A 226 -16.54 -13.44 -6.13
C TYR A 226 -17.13 -12.04 -6.30
N GLY A 227 -16.52 -11.17 -7.11
CA GLY A 227 -16.87 -9.75 -7.18
C GLY A 227 -16.52 -9.02 -5.88
N GLY A 228 -17.14 -7.85 -5.69
CA GLY A 228 -16.95 -7.04 -4.50
C GLY A 228 -15.66 -6.23 -4.45
N SER A 229 -15.50 -5.47 -3.37
CA SER A 229 -14.29 -4.72 -3.06
C SER A 229 -13.46 -5.42 -1.99
N TYR A 230 -12.17 -5.11 -1.91
CA TYR A 230 -11.26 -5.75 -0.95
C TYR A 230 -10.37 -4.70 -0.28
N LEU A 231 -10.34 -4.72 1.04
CA LEU A 231 -9.42 -3.91 1.84
C LEU A 231 -8.22 -4.77 2.24
N ILE A 232 -7.03 -4.28 1.96
CA ILE A 232 -5.76 -4.94 2.25
C ILE A 232 -5.03 -4.14 3.31
N ASP A 233 -4.59 -4.83 4.35
CA ASP A 233 -3.74 -4.30 5.41
C ASP A 233 -2.35 -4.96 5.28
N ALA A 234 -1.31 -4.16 5.02
CA ALA A 234 0.08 -4.60 4.83
C ALA A 234 1.06 -3.83 5.73
N ALA A 235 1.77 -4.52 6.63
CA ALA A 235 2.69 -3.90 7.60
C ALA A 235 4.01 -4.63 7.69
#